data_AF-A0AAW0HZE0-F1
#
_entry.id   AF-A0AAW0HZE0-F1
#
_cell.length_a   1.000
_cell.length_b   1.000
_cell.length_c   1.000
_cell.angle_alpha   90.00
_cell.angle_beta   90.00
_cell.angle_gamma   90.00
#
_symmetry.space_group_name_H-M   'P 1'
#
loop_
_entity.id
_entity.type
_entity.pdbx_description
1 polymer ?
#
loop_
_entity_poly.entity_id
_entity_poly.type
_entity_poly.pdbx_seq_one_letter_code
_entity_poly.pdbx_strand_id
1 'polypeptide(L)'
;MKKGASCERKPAWMPSGKAGAPNGFLMEVCVDSVESAVNAERGGAGRIELCAGLLEGGTTPSMGILQVVKQSVQIPVFVMIRPRGGDFLYSDREIEVMKADIRLAKLYGADGLVFGALTEDGHIDKDLCMSLVALCRPLPVTFHRGKTIPRASSEVNFVNRDFLWEDKVDV
;
A
#
# COMPACT_ATOMS: atom_id res chain seq x y z
N MET A 1 -7.07 20.94 53.65
CA MET A 1 -7.88 19.98 52.87
C MET A 1 -9.10 20.66 52.28
N LYS A 2 -9.24 20.72 50.96
CA LYS A 2 -10.51 20.96 50.26
C LYS A 2 -10.69 19.83 49.24
N LYS A 3 -11.85 19.16 49.31
CA LYS A 3 -12.21 17.97 48.52
C LYS A 3 -12.41 18.33 47.04
N GLY A 4 -12.06 17.39 46.18
CA GLY A 4 -11.93 17.56 44.73
C GLY A 4 -13.22 17.77 43.96
N ALA A 5 -13.07 18.40 42.80
CA ALA A 5 -14.03 18.34 41.70
C ALA A 5 -13.48 17.31 40.69
N SER A 6 -14.09 16.13 40.61
CA SER A 6 -13.86 15.22 39.49
C SER A 6 -14.65 15.72 38.29
N CYS A 7 -13.95 16.29 37.31
CA CYS A 7 -14.51 16.53 35.99
C CYS A 7 -14.66 15.17 35.30
N GLU A 8 -15.86 14.60 35.35
CA GLU A 8 -16.18 13.39 34.58
C GLU A 8 -16.18 13.74 33.09
N ARG A 9 -15.10 13.37 32.40
CA ARG A 9 -15.06 13.36 30.93
C ARG A 9 -16.03 12.30 30.44
N LYS A 10 -17.11 12.72 29.75
CA LYS A 10 -17.97 11.80 29.00
C LYS A 10 -17.10 10.97 28.04
N PRO A 11 -17.30 9.65 27.94
CA PRO A 11 -16.53 8.85 27.01
C PRO A 11 -16.79 9.32 25.58
N ALA A 12 -15.69 9.48 24.84
CA ALA A 12 -15.72 9.68 23.40
C ALA A 12 -16.56 8.56 22.77
N TRP A 13 -17.38 8.95 21.80
CA TRP A 13 -18.09 8.10 20.85
C TRP A 13 -17.45 6.71 20.70
N MET A 14 -18.17 5.66 21.14
CA MET A 14 -17.80 4.28 20.86
C MET A 14 -18.34 3.90 19.49
N PRO A 15 -17.51 3.50 18.51
CA PRO A 15 -18.03 2.90 17.31
C PRO A 15 -18.51 1.48 17.64
N SER A 16 -19.81 1.32 17.85
CA SER A 16 -20.48 0.03 17.75
C SER A 16 -20.58 -0.33 16.27
N GLY A 17 -19.68 -1.18 15.77
CA GLY A 17 -19.75 -1.62 14.39
C GLY A 17 -18.60 -2.54 14.01
N LYS A 18 -18.93 -3.79 13.71
CA LYS A 18 -18.01 -4.79 13.15
C LYS A 18 -17.30 -4.21 11.92
N ALA A 19 -15.96 -4.29 11.89
CA ALA A 19 -15.19 -4.03 10.69
C ALA A 19 -15.58 -5.06 9.61
N GLY A 20 -16.04 -4.58 8.45
CA GLY A 20 -16.33 -5.36 7.25
C GLY A 20 -17.79 -5.81 7.12
N ALA A 21 -18.52 -5.24 6.16
CA ALA A 21 -19.84 -5.71 5.76
C ALA A 21 -19.75 -7.08 5.07
N PRO A 22 -20.70 -8.01 5.32
CA PRO A 22 -20.66 -9.39 4.81
C PRO A 22 -20.99 -9.54 3.30
N ASN A 23 -20.92 -8.47 2.50
CA ASN A 23 -21.01 -8.43 1.02
C ASN A 23 -20.52 -7.05 0.46
N GLY A 24 -19.54 -6.39 1.09
CA GLY A 24 -19.20 -4.97 0.84
C GLY A 24 -17.96 -4.70 -0.02
N PHE A 25 -17.94 -3.55 -0.69
CA PHE A 25 -16.78 -3.01 -1.40
C PHE A 25 -15.63 -2.71 -0.42
N LEU A 26 -14.39 -3.07 -0.79
CA LEU A 26 -13.18 -2.67 -0.06
C LEU A 26 -12.70 -1.30 -0.59
N MET A 27 -12.75 -0.27 0.25
CA MET A 27 -12.20 1.04 -0.08
C MET A 27 -10.75 1.15 0.40
N GLU A 28 -9.84 1.43 -0.52
CA GLU A 28 -8.45 1.80 -0.24
C GLU A 28 -8.26 3.32 -0.39
N VAL A 29 -7.46 3.92 0.50
CA VAL A 29 -7.13 5.34 0.45
C VAL A 29 -5.61 5.54 0.46
N CYS A 30 -5.08 6.27 -0.52
CA CYS A 30 -3.68 6.68 -0.54
C CYS A 30 -3.47 7.81 0.48
N VAL A 31 -2.45 7.69 1.33
CA VAL A 31 -2.13 8.65 2.39
C VAL A 31 -0.64 8.93 2.43
N ASP A 32 -0.28 10.12 2.89
CA ASP A 32 1.11 10.62 2.99
C ASP A 32 1.50 11.12 4.37
N SER A 33 0.58 11.05 5.34
CA SER A 33 0.80 11.51 6.71
C SER A 33 0.09 10.60 7.72
N VAL A 34 0.52 10.66 8.98
CA VAL A 34 -0.13 9.95 10.08
C VAL A 34 -1.56 10.45 10.28
N GLU A 35 -1.77 11.77 10.18
CA GLU A 35 -3.10 12.36 10.32
C GLU A 35 -4.04 11.89 9.20
N SER A 36 -3.56 11.87 7.95
CA SER A 36 -4.31 11.33 6.80
C SER A 36 -4.68 9.86 7.01
N ALA A 37 -3.75 9.03 7.52
CA ALA A 37 -4.00 7.62 7.82
C ALA A 37 -5.11 7.43 8.88
N VAL A 38 -5.03 8.17 9.99
CA VAL A 38 -6.04 8.14 11.06
C VAL A 38 -7.39 8.64 10.55
N ASN A 39 -7.41 9.68 9.74
CA ASN A 39 -8.63 10.20 9.14
C ASN A 39 -9.25 9.22 8.15
N ALA A 40 -8.45 8.52 7.34
CA ALA A 40 -8.92 7.48 6.43
C ALA A 40 -9.58 6.32 7.19
N GLU A 41 -8.95 5.83 8.26
CA GLU A 41 -9.54 4.78 9.11
C GLU A 41 -10.86 5.24 9.74
N ARG A 42 -10.88 6.44 10.33
CA ARG A 42 -12.11 7.03 10.92
C ARG A 42 -13.22 7.24 9.88
N GLY A 43 -12.83 7.49 8.63
CA GLY A 43 -13.74 7.62 7.49
C GLY A 43 -14.27 6.29 6.95
N GLY A 44 -13.82 5.16 7.48
CA GLY A 44 -14.28 3.82 7.08
C GLY A 44 -13.49 3.21 5.92
N ALA A 45 -12.26 3.68 5.66
CA ALA A 45 -11.36 2.97 4.76
C ALA A 45 -11.11 1.54 5.27
N GLY A 46 -11.17 0.56 4.36
CA GLY A 46 -10.88 -0.83 4.70
C GLY A 46 -9.38 -1.14 4.65
N ARG A 47 -8.59 -0.29 3.99
CA ARG A 47 -7.13 -0.38 3.85
C ARG A 47 -6.57 1.00 3.48
N ILE A 48 -5.29 1.23 3.77
CA ILE A 48 -4.55 2.39 3.26
C ILE A 48 -3.34 1.98 2.44
N GLU A 49 -3.00 2.80 1.45
CA GLU A 49 -1.72 2.78 0.75
C GLU A 49 -0.88 3.96 1.24
N LEU A 50 0.26 3.68 1.87
CA LEU A 50 1.17 4.68 2.38
C LEU A 50 2.21 5.04 1.31
N CYS A 51 2.20 6.31 0.93
CA CYS A 51 3.07 6.89 -0.09
C CYS A 51 3.81 8.11 0.45
N ALA A 52 4.94 8.46 -0.15
CA ALA A 52 5.45 9.83 -0.17
C ALA A 52 5.21 10.45 -1.55
N GLY A 53 5.56 11.73 -1.74
CA GLY A 53 5.62 12.33 -3.08
C GLY A 53 4.34 12.18 -3.90
N LEU A 54 3.16 12.41 -3.30
CA LEU A 54 1.88 12.21 -4.00
C LEU A 54 1.76 13.06 -5.29
N LEU A 55 2.42 14.22 -5.35
CA LEU A 55 2.50 15.07 -6.55
C LEU A 55 3.23 14.39 -7.72
N GLU A 56 4.10 13.42 -7.43
CA GLU A 56 4.83 12.61 -8.43
C GLU A 56 4.10 11.30 -8.75
N GLY A 57 2.89 11.11 -8.22
CA GLY A 57 2.11 9.87 -8.34
C GLY A 57 2.41 8.83 -7.26
N GLY A 58 3.09 9.21 -6.18
CA GLY A 58 3.45 8.32 -5.08
C GLY A 58 4.86 7.74 -5.22
N THR A 59 5.67 7.83 -4.17
CA THR A 59 7.02 7.25 -4.03
C THR A 59 7.15 6.51 -2.70
N THR A 60 8.24 5.76 -2.50
CA THR A 60 8.48 5.05 -1.25
C THR A 60 8.48 6.02 -0.06
N PRO A 61 7.62 5.80 0.96
CA PRO A 61 7.61 6.63 2.16
C PRO A 61 8.83 6.36 3.05
N SER A 62 9.14 7.29 3.95
CA SER A 62 10.18 7.02 4.95
C SER A 62 9.75 5.92 5.93
N MET A 63 10.69 5.13 6.44
CA MET A 63 10.35 4.11 7.42
C MET A 63 9.83 4.70 8.74
N GLY A 64 10.23 5.94 9.07
CA GLY A 64 9.73 6.65 10.24
C GLY A 64 8.22 6.91 10.18
N ILE A 65 7.68 7.30 9.02
CA ILE A 65 6.22 7.48 8.89
C ILE A 65 5.49 6.13 8.98
N LEU A 66 6.03 5.06 8.35
CA LEU A 66 5.45 3.73 8.43
C LEU A 66 5.32 3.26 9.88
N GLN A 67 6.38 3.41 10.68
CA GLN A 67 6.36 3.00 12.08
C GLN A 67 5.28 3.75 12.90
N VAL A 68 5.15 5.06 12.72
CA VAL A 68 4.16 5.85 13.47
C VAL A 68 2.73 5.55 12.97
N VAL A 69 2.53 5.37 11.66
CA VAL A 69 1.24 4.96 11.10
C VAL A 69 0.82 3.61 11.66
N LYS A 70 1.72 2.61 11.69
CA LYS A 70 1.43 1.27 12.25
C LYS A 70 1.09 1.29 13.73
N GLN A 71 1.52 2.30 14.48
CA GLN A 71 1.12 2.52 15.87
C GLN A 71 -0.22 3.27 16.03
N SER A 72 -0.69 3.93 14.96
CA SER A 72 -1.82 4.85 15.00
C SER A 72 -3.10 4.30 14.36
N VAL A 73 -3.01 3.28 13.51
CA VAL A 73 -4.16 2.66 12.84
C VAL A 73 -4.16 1.14 13.02
N GLN A 74 -5.35 0.53 12.93
CA GLN A 74 -5.58 -0.91 13.01
C GLN A 74 -5.89 -1.54 11.65
N ILE A 75 -6.37 -0.75 10.68
CA ILE A 75 -6.57 -1.23 9.30
C ILE A 75 -5.25 -1.60 8.60
N PRO A 76 -5.27 -2.50 7.60
CA PRO A 76 -4.07 -2.88 6.87
C PRO A 76 -3.40 -1.69 6.17
N VAL A 77 -2.06 -1.68 6.18
CA VAL A 77 -1.20 -0.64 5.61
C VAL A 77 -0.32 -1.25 4.53
N PHE A 78 -0.62 -0.90 3.28
CA PHE A 78 0.22 -1.25 2.14
C PHE A 78 1.23 -0.14 1.90
N VAL A 79 2.46 -0.50 1.51
CA VAL A 79 3.54 0.48 1.34
C VAL A 79 3.95 0.53 -0.12
N MET A 80 3.97 1.75 -0.68
CA MET A 80 4.53 2.00 -2.01
C MET A 80 6.03 1.69 -2.01
N ILE A 81 6.50 0.94 -3.00
CA ILE A 81 7.91 0.69 -3.31
C ILE A 81 8.16 1.26 -4.70
N ARG A 82 8.60 2.51 -4.73
CA ARG A 82 8.91 3.25 -5.96
C ARG A 82 9.98 4.31 -5.67
N PRO A 83 11.21 4.15 -6.17
CA PRO A 83 12.36 4.94 -5.71
C PRO A 83 12.34 6.40 -6.21
N ARG A 84 11.57 6.71 -7.27
CA ARG A 84 11.44 8.06 -7.85
C ARG A 84 10.13 8.22 -8.63
N GLY A 85 9.77 9.47 -8.90
CA GLY A 85 8.77 9.81 -9.92
C GLY A 85 9.21 9.47 -11.36
N GLY A 86 8.33 9.77 -12.33
CA GLY A 86 8.58 9.53 -13.75
C GLY A 86 8.15 8.15 -14.23
N ASP A 87 8.98 7.53 -15.08
CA ASP A 87 8.74 6.20 -15.66
C ASP A 87 8.86 5.04 -14.64
N PHE A 88 8.67 3.82 -15.14
CA PHE A 88 8.73 2.56 -14.41
C PHE A 88 9.84 1.65 -14.95
N LEU A 89 10.80 2.23 -15.69
CA LEU A 89 11.96 1.55 -16.23
C LEU A 89 13.12 1.81 -15.27
N TYR A 90 13.47 0.81 -14.46
CA TYR A 90 14.45 0.98 -13.40
C TYR A 90 15.82 0.45 -13.82
N SER A 91 16.85 1.22 -13.50
CA SER A 91 18.23 0.75 -13.54
C SER A 91 18.49 -0.31 -12.46
N ASP A 92 19.55 -1.10 -12.62
CA ASP A 92 19.98 -2.10 -11.63
C ASP A 92 20.13 -1.51 -10.22
N ARG A 93 20.64 -0.27 -10.12
CA ARG A 93 20.83 0.40 -8.83
C ARG A 93 19.50 0.77 -8.18
N GLU A 94 18.53 1.22 -8.97
CA GLU A 94 17.18 1.53 -8.48
C GLU A 94 16.46 0.25 -8.04
N ILE A 95 16.66 -0.85 -8.76
CA ILE A 95 16.16 -2.17 -8.38
C ILE A 95 16.76 -2.59 -7.02
N GLU A 96 18.06 -2.39 -6.79
CA GLU A 96 18.65 -2.69 -5.48
C GLU A 96 18.09 -1.82 -4.35
N VAL A 97 17.79 -0.54 -4.62
CA VAL A 97 17.07 0.33 -3.67
C VAL A 97 15.69 -0.26 -3.35
N MET A 98 14.91 -0.62 -4.37
CA MET A 98 13.58 -1.23 -4.19
C MET A 98 13.65 -2.52 -3.35
N LYS A 99 14.65 -3.38 -3.61
CA LYS A 99 14.86 -4.60 -2.83
C LYS A 99 15.19 -4.32 -1.37
N ALA A 100 15.98 -3.27 -1.10
CA ALA A 100 16.28 -2.85 0.26
C ALA A 100 15.03 -2.30 0.97
N ASP A 101 14.26 -1.44 0.29
CA ASP A 101 13.01 -0.88 0.82
C ASP A 101 11.96 -1.95 1.09
N ILE A 102 11.83 -2.97 0.24
CA ILE A 102 10.95 -4.13 0.50
C ILE A 102 11.32 -4.81 1.83
N ARG A 103 12.62 -5.05 2.07
CA ARG A 103 13.06 -5.69 3.32
C ARG A 103 12.78 -4.82 4.53
N LEU A 104 13.02 -3.51 4.42
CA LEU A 104 12.77 -2.56 5.50
C LEU A 104 11.28 -2.40 5.79
N ALA A 105 10.44 -2.24 4.76
CA ALA A 105 8.99 -2.13 4.93
C ALA A 105 8.41 -3.37 5.62
N LYS A 106 8.87 -4.57 5.25
CA LYS A 106 8.52 -5.82 5.94
C LYS A 106 8.97 -5.81 7.39
N LEU A 107 10.22 -5.41 7.65
CA LEU A 107 10.77 -5.34 9.01
C LEU A 107 9.96 -4.40 9.92
N TYR A 108 9.47 -3.28 9.37
CA TYR A 108 8.70 -2.28 10.10
C TYR A 108 7.18 -2.51 10.06
N GLY A 109 6.73 -3.67 9.58
CA GLY A 109 5.35 -4.13 9.77
C GLY A 109 4.36 -3.70 8.68
N ALA A 110 4.82 -3.48 7.45
CA ALA A 110 3.90 -3.37 6.31
C ALA A 110 3.02 -4.64 6.20
N ASP A 111 1.73 -4.47 5.90
CA ASP A 111 0.79 -5.58 5.72
C ASP A 111 0.69 -6.02 4.25
N GLY A 112 1.23 -5.22 3.34
CA GLY A 112 1.33 -5.48 1.91
C GLY A 112 2.23 -4.46 1.23
N LEU A 113 2.57 -4.72 -0.03
CA LEU A 113 3.48 -3.87 -0.80
C LEU A 113 2.87 -3.52 -2.16
N VAL A 114 3.20 -2.35 -2.67
CA VAL A 114 2.71 -1.85 -3.95
C VAL A 114 3.89 -1.45 -4.83
N PHE A 115 4.00 -2.01 -6.04
CA PHE A 115 5.03 -1.60 -7.01
C PHE A 115 4.59 -1.93 -8.43
N GLY A 116 5.30 -1.39 -9.41
CA GLY A 116 5.15 -1.77 -10.82
C GLY A 116 6.43 -1.45 -11.59
N ALA A 117 6.77 -2.32 -12.54
CA ALA A 117 7.93 -2.18 -13.42
C ALA A 117 7.55 -2.48 -14.86
N LEU A 118 8.08 -1.69 -15.79
CA LEU A 118 7.83 -1.81 -17.23
C LEU A 118 9.15 -1.94 -18.01
N THR A 119 9.09 -2.61 -19.15
CA THR A 119 10.16 -2.64 -20.15
C THR A 119 10.19 -1.34 -20.96
N GLU A 120 11.24 -1.14 -21.76
CA GLU A 120 11.37 0.00 -22.69
C GLU A 120 10.18 0.12 -23.65
N ASP A 121 9.60 -1.02 -24.06
CA ASP A 121 8.42 -1.10 -24.93
C ASP A 121 7.10 -0.82 -24.20
N GLY A 122 7.13 -0.55 -22.89
CA GLY A 122 5.95 -0.27 -22.07
C GLY A 122 5.15 -1.51 -21.68
N HIS A 123 5.72 -2.71 -21.83
CA HIS A 123 5.13 -3.96 -21.32
C HIS A 123 5.51 -4.18 -19.85
N ILE A 124 4.75 -5.01 -19.13
CA ILE A 124 5.13 -5.40 -17.77
C ILE A 124 6.45 -6.17 -17.81
N ASP A 125 7.44 -5.71 -17.03
CA ASP A 125 8.68 -6.45 -16.82
C ASP A 125 8.40 -7.63 -15.86
N LYS A 126 8.06 -8.77 -16.45
CA LYS A 126 7.65 -9.98 -15.72
C LYS A 126 8.78 -10.52 -14.85
N ASP A 127 10.01 -10.54 -15.35
CA ASP A 127 11.15 -11.12 -14.64
C ASP A 127 11.50 -10.28 -13.40
N LEU A 128 11.55 -8.95 -13.56
CA LEU A 128 11.74 -8.05 -12.44
C LEU A 128 10.58 -8.15 -11.43
N CYS A 129 9.33 -8.10 -11.90
CA CYS A 129 8.16 -8.20 -11.03
C CYS A 129 8.16 -9.51 -10.23
N MET A 130 8.47 -10.65 -10.86
CA MET A 130 8.57 -11.94 -10.19
C MET A 130 9.68 -11.96 -9.14
N SER A 131 10.83 -11.35 -9.43
CA SER A 131 11.94 -11.23 -8.47
C SER A 131 11.55 -10.42 -7.22
N LEU A 132 10.80 -9.33 -7.40
CA LEU A 132 10.33 -8.48 -6.31
C LEU A 132 9.20 -9.17 -5.52
N VAL A 133 8.24 -9.82 -6.18
CA VAL A 133 7.17 -10.61 -5.53
C VAL A 133 7.78 -11.70 -4.65
N ALA A 134 8.83 -12.39 -5.11
CA ALA A 134 9.52 -13.40 -4.31
C ALA A 134 10.08 -12.83 -2.99
N LEU A 135 10.58 -11.59 -3.00
CA LEU A 135 11.05 -10.90 -1.79
C LEU A 135 9.92 -10.42 -0.88
N CYS A 136 8.75 -10.10 -1.44
CA CYS A 136 7.59 -9.62 -0.70
C CYS A 136 6.93 -10.72 0.15
N ARG A 137 6.97 -11.98 -0.30
CA ARG A 137 6.35 -13.12 0.39
C ARG A 137 6.73 -13.17 1.88
N PRO A 138 5.76 -13.45 2.78
CA PRO A 138 4.39 -13.88 2.52
C PRO A 138 3.38 -12.75 2.29
N LEU A 139 3.81 -11.48 2.27
CA LEU A 139 2.89 -10.36 2.16
C LEU A 139 2.19 -10.31 0.78
N PRO A 140 0.92 -9.89 0.72
CA PRO A 140 0.25 -9.59 -0.53
C PRO A 140 0.93 -8.42 -1.26
N VAL A 141 0.84 -8.46 -2.60
CA VAL A 141 1.39 -7.42 -3.47
C VAL A 141 0.29 -6.90 -4.41
N THR A 142 0.20 -5.57 -4.51
CA THR A 142 -0.61 -4.87 -5.51
C THR A 142 0.30 -4.36 -6.63
N PHE A 143 -0.06 -4.62 -7.89
CA PHE A 143 0.62 -3.97 -9.00
C PHE A 143 0.08 -2.55 -9.20
N HIS A 144 0.92 -1.53 -8.99
CA HIS A 144 0.50 -0.14 -9.16
C HIS A 144 0.54 0.27 -10.64
N ARG A 145 -0.39 1.14 -11.04
CA ARG A 145 -0.51 1.63 -12.42
C ARG A 145 0.80 2.24 -12.93
N GLY A 146 1.55 1.46 -13.70
CA GLY A 146 2.34 2.01 -14.79
C GLY A 146 1.38 2.53 -15.85
N LYS A 147 1.58 3.74 -16.39
CA LYS A 147 0.80 4.21 -17.53
C LYS A 147 1.11 3.30 -18.72
N THR A 148 0.26 2.29 -18.95
CA THR A 148 0.24 1.56 -20.22
C THR A 148 -0.23 2.53 -21.30
N ILE A 149 0.51 2.56 -22.42
CA ILE A 149 0.01 3.01 -23.73
C ILE A 149 -1.37 2.33 -23.93
N PRO A 150 -2.42 2.97 -24.46
CA PRO A 150 -3.82 2.62 -24.18
C PRO A 150 -4.27 1.28 -24.77
N ARG A 151 -3.86 0.18 -24.16
CA ARG A 151 -4.39 -1.18 -24.27
C ARG A 151 -4.03 -1.90 -22.97
N ALA A 152 -5.04 -2.22 -22.16
CA ALA A 152 -5.00 -2.97 -20.90
C ALA A 152 -4.90 -2.13 -19.61
N SER A 153 -6.08 -1.88 -19.04
CA SER A 153 -6.31 -1.66 -17.62
C SER A 153 -6.64 -3.01 -16.97
N SER A 154 -5.64 -3.70 -16.42
CA SER A 154 -5.85 -4.89 -15.60
C SER A 154 -5.31 -4.66 -14.20
N GLU A 155 -6.14 -4.84 -13.17
CA GLU A 155 -5.66 -5.04 -11.81
C GLU A 155 -4.96 -6.40 -11.75
N VAL A 156 -3.66 -6.40 -11.47
CA VAL A 156 -2.92 -7.65 -11.24
C VAL A 156 -2.77 -7.82 -9.73
N ASN A 157 -3.57 -8.72 -9.16
CA ASN A 157 -3.50 -9.12 -7.76
C ASN A 157 -2.57 -10.33 -7.65
N PHE A 158 -1.39 -10.17 -7.05
CA PHE A 158 -0.47 -11.27 -6.79
C PHE A 158 -0.74 -11.84 -5.39
N VAL A 159 -1.69 -12.78 -5.28
CA VAL A 159 -1.98 -13.49 -4.01
C VAL A 159 -1.76 -15.00 -4.17
N ASN A 160 -1.23 -15.62 -3.11
CA ASN A 160 -0.69 -16.97 -2.99
C ASN A 160 -1.52 -18.13 -3.61
N ARG A 161 -0.76 -19.05 -4.23
CA ARG A 161 -1.05 -20.38 -4.80
C ARG A 161 -1.95 -20.38 -6.04
N ASP A 162 -1.34 -20.90 -7.11
CA ASP A 162 -1.85 -21.07 -8.46
C ASP A 162 -1.80 -19.80 -9.33
N PHE A 163 -0.76 -19.80 -10.17
CA PHE A 163 -0.49 -18.82 -11.21
C PHE A 163 -1.57 -18.98 -12.30
N LEU A 164 -2.74 -18.39 -12.11
CA LEU A 164 -3.73 -18.23 -13.18
C LEU A 164 -3.66 -16.79 -13.69
N TRP A 165 -2.76 -16.59 -14.65
CA TRP A 165 -2.93 -15.54 -15.65
C TRP A 165 -4.10 -15.98 -16.54
N GLU A 166 -5.34 -15.61 -16.20
CA GLU A 166 -6.42 -15.74 -17.15
C GLU A 166 -6.22 -14.66 -18.23
N ASP A 167 -5.60 -15.07 -19.34
CA ASP A 167 -5.75 -14.42 -20.65
C ASP A 167 -7.23 -14.48 -21.04
N LYS A 168 -8.07 -13.61 -20.44
CA LYS A 168 -9.38 -13.28 -21.00
C LYS A 168 -9.23 -12.01 -21.83
N VAL A 169 -8.60 -12.21 -22.99
CA VAL A 169 -8.74 -11.35 -24.15
C VAL A 169 -9.69 -12.07 -25.10
N ASP A 170 -10.99 -11.81 -24.97
CA ASP A 170 -11.94 -12.06 -26.05
C ASP A 170 -12.08 -10.76 -26.86
N VAL A 171 -11.61 -10.82 -28.12
CA VAL A 171 -11.86 -9.97 -29.30
C VAL A 171 -11.94 -8.44 -29.15
#